data_AF-A0A537FVK3-F1
#
_entry.id   AF-A0A537FVK3-F1
#
_cell.length_a   1.000
_cell.length_b   1.000
_cell.length_c   1.000
_cell.angle_alpha   90.00
_cell.angle_beta   90.00
_cell.angle_gamma   90.00
#
_symmetry.space_group_name_H-M   'P 1'
#
loop_
_entity.id
_entity.type
_entity.pdbx_description
1 polymer ?
#
loop_
_entity_poly.entity_id
_entity_poly.type
_entity_poly.pdbx_seq_one_letter_code
_entity_poly.pdbx_strand_id
1 'polypeptide(L)'
;MEQCFTLDKIGLDHGELSHAHKNVLVTSEYPVIIDFESASLKRRTSNVTSIIQYLFIAGRVSRILREITSCDNEKNLIESLTRYKRSMTRDEFENVLSVLGL
;
A
#
# COMPACT_ATOMS: atom_id res chain seq x y z
N MET A 1 3.55 5.40 2.25
CA MET A 1 2.31 4.74 2.73
C MET A 1 1.22 5.77 3.09
N GLU A 2 1.55 6.86 3.77
CA GLU A 2 0.58 7.90 4.21
C GLU A 2 -0.34 8.46 3.10
N GLN A 3 0.19 8.71 1.90
CA GLN A 3 -0.65 9.16 0.78
C GLN A 3 -1.73 8.12 0.44
N CYS A 4 -1.39 6.83 0.37
CA CYS A 4 -2.37 5.76 0.15
C CYS A 4 -3.40 5.69 1.29
N PHE A 5 -2.96 5.83 2.54
CA PHE A 5 -3.86 5.85 3.69
C PHE A 5 -4.86 7.01 3.60
N THR A 6 -4.37 8.20 3.25
CA THR A 6 -5.20 9.39 3.06
C THR A 6 -6.24 9.15 1.96
N LEU A 7 -5.83 8.59 0.82
CA LEU A 7 -6.73 8.24 -0.29
C LEU A 7 -7.81 7.22 0.14
N ASP A 8 -7.42 6.20 0.91
CA ASP A 8 -8.36 5.21 1.44
C ASP A 8 -9.36 5.85 2.41
N LYS A 9 -8.91 6.76 3.29
CA LYS A 9 -9.75 7.48 4.25
C LYS A 9 -10.78 8.40 3.60
N ILE A 10 -10.42 9.06 2.50
CA ILE A 10 -11.34 9.95 1.78
C ILE A 10 -12.24 9.20 0.77
N GLY A 11 -12.07 7.89 0.62
CA GLY A 11 -12.87 7.08 -0.31
C GLY A 11 -12.45 7.21 -1.78
N LEU A 12 -11.22 7.66 -2.06
CA LEU A 12 -10.70 7.80 -3.42
C LEU A 12 -9.79 6.63 -3.78
N ASP A 13 -10.26 5.73 -4.64
CA ASP A 13 -9.47 4.59 -5.10
C ASP A 13 -8.68 4.96 -6.35
N HIS A 14 -7.35 4.89 -6.29
CA HIS A 14 -6.48 5.24 -7.42
C HIS A 14 -6.65 4.26 -8.60
N GLY A 15 -6.79 2.97 -8.33
CA GLY A 15 -6.99 1.93 -9.33
C GLY A 15 -5.75 1.25 -9.91
N GLU A 16 -4.56 1.87 -9.81
CA GLU A 16 -3.35 1.40 -10.53
C GLU A 16 -2.11 1.23 -9.62
N LEU A 17 -2.31 1.26 -8.30
CA LEU A 17 -1.22 1.10 -7.32
C LEU A 17 -0.71 -0.34 -7.20
N SER A 18 -1.42 -1.32 -7.77
CA SER A 18 -0.91 -2.69 -7.94
C SER A 18 0.22 -2.79 -8.98
N HIS A 19 0.44 -1.72 -9.78
CA HIS A 19 1.53 -1.58 -10.74
C HIS A 19 2.30 -0.26 -10.52
N ALA A 20 2.66 0.02 -9.27
CA ALA A 20 3.09 1.36 -8.83
C ALA A 20 4.31 1.98 -9.56
N HIS A 21 5.17 1.20 -10.23
CA HIS A 21 6.32 1.74 -10.99
C HIS A 21 6.00 2.85 -12.00
N LYS A 22 4.76 2.95 -12.49
CA LYS A 22 4.33 4.00 -13.43
C LYS A 22 3.64 5.19 -12.74
N ASN A 23 3.13 4.96 -11.53
CA ASN A 23 2.20 5.87 -10.84
C ASN A 23 2.78 6.41 -9.52
N VAL A 24 4.03 6.10 -9.22
CA VAL A 24 4.77 6.63 -8.07
C VAL A 24 6.08 7.21 -8.55
N LEU A 25 6.20 8.54 -8.44
CA LEU A 25 7.43 9.26 -8.72
C LEU A 25 8.27 9.35 -7.46
N VAL A 26 9.48 8.78 -7.49
CA VAL A 26 10.45 8.90 -6.38
C VAL A 26 11.23 10.21 -6.57
N THR A 27 11.01 11.17 -5.68
CA THR A 27 11.73 12.45 -5.68
C THR A 27 12.88 12.44 -4.67
N SER A 28 13.66 13.52 -4.62
CA SER A 28 14.73 13.69 -3.62
C SER A 28 14.22 13.83 -2.19
N GLU A 29 12.97 14.24 -1.99
CA GLU A 29 12.38 14.44 -0.66
C GLU A 29 11.51 13.25 -0.24
N TYR A 30 10.51 12.90 -1.06
CA TYR A 30 9.58 11.81 -0.79
C TYR A 30 8.92 11.27 -2.07
N PRO A 31 8.48 10.00 -2.07
CA PRO A 31 7.70 9.45 -3.18
C PRO A 31 6.32 10.13 -3.28
N VAL A 32 5.86 10.41 -4.49
CA VAL A 32 4.57 11.07 -4.77
C VAL A 32 3.72 10.20 -5.68
N ILE A 33 2.45 9.99 -5.31
CA ILE A 33 1.46 9.32 -6.17
C ILE A 33 1.03 10.29 -7.28
N ILE A 34 1.12 9.83 -8.52
CA ILE A 34 0.77 10.59 -9.72
C ILE A 34 -0.22 9.79 -10.57
N ASP A 35 -0.80 10.46 -11.57
CA ASP A 35 -1.72 9.87 -12.54
C ASP A 35 -3.03 9.32 -11.92
N PHE A 36 -4.00 10.23 -11.74
CA PHE A 36 -5.33 9.92 -11.20
C PHE A 36 -6.38 9.65 -12.30
N GLU A 37 -5.98 9.42 -13.56
CA GLU A 37 -6.92 9.19 -14.66
C GLU A 37 -7.85 7.99 -14.37
N SER A 38 -7.29 6.94 -13.77
CA SER A 38 -8.03 5.73 -13.38
C SER A 38 -8.80 5.87 -12.07
N ALA A 39 -8.74 7.01 -11.38
CA ALA A 39 -9.24 7.13 -10.01
C ALA A 39 -10.78 7.09 -9.93
N SER A 40 -11.31 6.58 -8.82
CA SER A 40 -12.74 6.38 -8.65
C SER A 40 -13.20 6.63 -7.22
N LEU A 41 -14.31 7.34 -7.08
CA LEU A 41 -15.09 7.46 -5.84
C LEU A 41 -16.15 6.36 -5.68
N LYS A 42 -16.33 5.51 -6.70
CA LYS A 42 -17.35 4.43 -6.71
C LYS A 42 -16.76 3.07 -6.35
N ARG A 43 -15.48 2.83 -6.69
CA ARG A 43 -14.79 1.58 -6.33
C ARG A 43 -14.46 1.59 -4.84
N ARG A 44 -14.48 0.40 -4.24
CA ARG A 44 -14.01 0.23 -2.86
C ARG A 44 -12.51 0.55 -2.81
N THR A 45 -12.13 1.47 -1.93
CA THR A 45 -10.75 1.87 -1.71
C THR A 45 -9.87 0.72 -1.26
N SER A 46 -8.69 0.65 -1.85
CA SER A 46 -7.70 -0.38 -1.55
C SER A 46 -6.27 0.08 -1.77
N ASN A 47 -6.00 1.38 -1.73
CA ASN A 47 -4.72 1.98 -2.08
C ASN A 47 -3.57 1.43 -1.22
N VAL A 48 -3.75 1.38 0.11
CA VAL A 48 -2.74 0.82 1.04
C VAL A 48 -2.51 -0.66 0.75
N THR A 49 -3.59 -1.42 0.52
CA THR A 49 -3.46 -2.85 0.20
C THR A 49 -2.75 -3.07 -1.12
N SER A 50 -3.09 -2.30 -2.15
CA SER A 50 -2.54 -2.42 -3.49
C SER A 50 -1.04 -2.09 -3.53
N ILE A 51 -0.63 -0.99 -2.87
CA ILE A 51 0.79 -0.62 -2.81
C ILE A 51 1.61 -1.64 -2.00
N ILE A 52 1.08 -2.15 -0.89
CA ILE A 52 1.77 -3.17 -0.09
C ILE A 52 1.85 -4.49 -0.84
N GLN A 53 0.81 -4.86 -1.58
CA GLN A 53 0.86 -6.06 -2.42
C GLN A 53 1.96 -5.95 -3.47
N TYR A 54 2.08 -4.80 -4.14
CA TYR A 54 3.13 -4.56 -5.13
C TYR A 54 4.54 -4.56 -4.52
N LEU A 55 4.71 -3.90 -3.38
CA LEU A 55 6.01 -3.73 -2.73
C LEU A 55 6.48 -4.96 -1.95
N PHE A 56 5.55 -5.73 -1.36
CA PHE A 56 5.93 -6.76 -0.40
C PHE A 56 5.33 -8.13 -0.71
N ILE A 57 4.25 -8.27 -1.48
CA ILE A 57 3.62 -9.60 -1.66
C ILE A 57 4.00 -10.23 -3.01
N ALA A 58 3.78 -9.54 -4.12
CA ALA A 58 3.87 -10.14 -5.45
C ALA A 58 4.89 -9.44 -6.36
N GLY A 59 5.55 -10.23 -7.20
CA GLY A 59 6.42 -9.73 -8.27
C GLY A 59 7.91 -9.68 -7.92
N ARG A 60 8.68 -9.01 -8.78
CA ARG A 60 10.14 -8.92 -8.64
C ARG A 60 10.55 -7.94 -7.53
N VAL A 61 9.82 -6.82 -7.42
CA VAL A 61 10.09 -5.78 -6.41
C VAL A 61 9.91 -6.34 -5.00
N SER A 62 8.86 -7.15 -4.77
CA SER A 62 8.62 -7.76 -3.46
C SER A 62 9.72 -8.68 -2.99
N ARG A 63 10.32 -9.47 -3.89
CA ARG A 63 11.43 -10.35 -3.56
C ARG A 63 12.64 -9.56 -3.04
N ILE A 64 12.99 -8.50 -3.76
CA ILE A 64 14.12 -7.62 -3.39
C ILE A 64 13.85 -6.93 -2.06
N LEU A 65 12.64 -6.38 -1.88
CA LEU A 65 12.32 -5.66 -0.64
C LEU A 65 12.29 -6.58 0.58
N ARG A 66 11.77 -7.81 0.47
CA ARG A 66 11.80 -8.76 1.59
C ARG A 66 13.20 -9.14 2.03
N GLU A 67 14.12 -9.30 1.08
CA GLU A 67 15.55 -9.55 1.38
C GLU A 67 16.17 -8.40 2.17
N ILE A 68 15.75 -7.15 1.89
CA ILE A 68 16.26 -5.94 2.56
C ILE A 68 15.59 -5.72 3.93
N THR A 69 14.28 -5.95 4.03
CA THR A 69 13.48 -5.58 5.22
C THR A 69 13.25 -6.74 6.21
N SER A 70 13.80 -7.93 5.96
CA SER A 70 13.56 -9.15 6.77
C SER A 70 12.07 -9.45 6.99
N CYS A 71 11.21 -9.05 6.05
CA CYS A 71 9.76 -9.24 6.14
C CYS A 71 9.37 -10.64 5.66
N ASP A 72 9.59 -11.64 6.53
CA ASP A 72 9.40 -13.05 6.19
C ASP A 72 8.00 -13.59 6.53
N ASN A 73 7.17 -12.80 7.22
CA ASN A 73 5.85 -13.25 7.65
C ASN A 73 4.71 -12.73 6.75
N GLU A 74 4.67 -13.25 5.51
CA GLU A 74 3.60 -12.96 4.54
C GLU A 74 2.20 -13.19 5.13
N LYS A 75 2.03 -14.24 5.93
CA LYS A 75 0.75 -14.57 6.54
C LYS A 75 0.26 -13.46 7.48
N ASN A 76 1.13 -12.97 8.36
CA ASN A 76 0.81 -11.86 9.26
C ASN A 76 0.52 -10.57 8.49
N LEU A 77 1.25 -10.32 7.39
CA LEU A 77 0.99 -9.17 6.54
C LEU A 77 -0.38 -9.24 5.87
N ILE A 78 -0.75 -10.40 5.31
CA ILE A 78 -2.08 -10.61 4.71
C ILE A 78 -3.19 -10.45 5.76
N GLU A 79 -2.98 -10.96 6.98
CA GLU A 79 -3.95 -10.84 8.06
C GLU A 79 -4.14 -9.38 8.50
N SER A 80 -3.05 -8.64 8.72
CA SER A 80 -3.12 -7.21 9.07
C SER A 80 -3.78 -6.37 7.97
N LEU A 81 -3.47 -6.63 6.69
CA LEU A 81 -4.14 -5.97 5.56
C LEU A 81 -5.64 -6.30 5.51
N THR A 82 -6.04 -7.51 5.88
CA THR A 82 -7.45 -7.93 5.94
C THR A 82 -8.19 -7.17 7.04
N ARG A 83 -7.56 -6.97 8.21
CA ARG A 83 -8.12 -6.14 9.29
C ARG A 83 -8.22 -4.67 8.87
N TYR A 84 -7.14 -4.12 8.30
CA TYR A 84 -7.12 -2.77 7.75
C TYR A 84 -8.25 -2.52 6.75
N LYS A 85 -8.47 -3.42 5.78
CA LYS A 85 -9.54 -3.26 4.77
C LYS A 85 -10.96 -3.22 5.34
N ARG A 86 -11.18 -3.71 6.56
CA ARG A 86 -12.50 -3.72 7.20
C ARG A 86 -12.84 -2.39 7.86
N SER A 87 -11.88 -1.71 8.47
CA SER A 87 -12.13 -0.51 9.29
C SER A 87 -11.38 0.74 8.81
N MET A 88 -10.25 0.58 8.12
CA MET A 88 -9.37 1.66 7.64
C MET A 88 -9.10 2.73 8.71
N THR A 89 -8.88 2.29 9.96
CA THR A 89 -8.52 3.19 11.07
C THR A 89 -7.03 3.49 11.06
N ARG A 90 -6.63 4.51 11.82
CA ARG A 90 -5.21 4.80 12.03
C ARG A 90 -4.52 3.62 12.71
N ASP A 91 -5.12 3.05 13.75
CA ASP A 91 -4.54 1.93 14.50
C ASP A 91 -4.29 0.70 13.61
N GLU A 92 -5.24 0.35 12.73
CA GLU A 92 -5.02 -0.78 11.81
C GLU A 92 -3.96 -0.46 10.74
N PHE A 93 -3.82 0.81 10.35
CA PHE A 93 -2.75 1.23 9.47
C PHE A 93 -1.37 1.12 10.14
N GLU A 94 -1.23 1.62 11.37
CA GLU A 94 0.01 1.50 12.16
C GLU A 94 0.35 0.02 12.45
N ASN A 95 -0.65 -0.83 12.70
CA ASN A 95 -0.45 -2.28 12.83
C ASN A 95 0.17 -2.89 11.57
N VAL A 96 -0.26 -2.45 10.38
CA VAL A 96 0.31 -2.91 9.10
C VAL A 96 1.77 -2.45 8.97
N LEU A 97 2.09 -1.20 9.33
CA LEU A 97 3.46 -0.68 9.30
C LEU A 97 4.37 -1.44 10.28
N SER A 98 3.89 -1.72 11.49
CA SER A 98 4.61 -2.51 12.48
C SER A 98 4.96 -3.91 11.98
N VAL A 99 4.06 -4.58 11.27
CA VAL A 99 4.34 -5.89 10.64
C VAL A 99 5.40 -5.80 9.54
N LEU A 100 5.52 -4.65 8.88
CA LEU A 100 6.56 -4.37 7.88
C LEU A 100 7.88 -3.88 8.50
N GLY A 101 7.92 -3.62 9.80
CA GLY A 101 9.08 -3.03 10.49
C GLY A 101 9.28 -1.55 10.19
N LEU A 102 8.21 -0.82 9.87
CA LEU A 102 8.19 0.60 9.53
C LEU A 102 7.51 1.44 10.61
#